data_AF-A0A6F9CHV4-F1
#
_entry.id   AF-A0A6F9CHV4-F1
#
_cell.length_a   1.000
_cell.length_b   1.000
_cell.length_c   1.000
_cell.angle_alpha   90.00
_cell.angle_beta   90.00
_cell.angle_gamma   90.00
#
_symmetry.space_group_name_H-M   'P 1'
#
loop_
_entity.id
_entity.type
_entity.pdbx_description
1 polymer ?
#
loop_
_entity_poly.entity_id
_entity_poly.type
_entity_poly.pdbx_seq_one_letter_code
_entity_poly.pdbx_strand_id
1 'polypeptide(L)'
;MLYVFVDIQMDNAHFLDTVKFNFPPGHTLALVSTIQFVAALQAVSAALRPEYEVVVPQCRPLSPGEILGCTSRLDRNVNAIM
;
A
#
# COMPACT_ATOMS: atom_id res chain seq x y z
N MET A 1 16.07 23.36 -9.55
CA MET A 1 14.92 22.46 -9.83
C MET A 1 14.07 22.43 -8.57
N LEU A 2 12.76 22.66 -8.67
CA LEU A 2 11.83 22.63 -7.53
C LEU A 2 10.99 21.35 -7.62
N TYR A 3 10.91 20.61 -6.51
CA TYR A 3 10.00 19.47 -6.38
C TYR A 3 8.86 19.86 -5.45
N VAL A 4 7.62 19.69 -5.92
CA VAL A 4 6.42 20.01 -5.14
C VAL A 4 5.75 18.71 -4.75
N PHE A 5 5.63 18.48 -3.45
CA PHE A 5 4.91 17.32 -2.93
C PHE A 5 3.41 17.60 -2.94
N VAL A 6 2.65 16.67 -3.50
CA VAL A 6 1.19 16.69 -3.53
C VAL A 6 0.72 15.42 -2.84
N ASP A 7 -0.17 15.58 -1.85
CA ASP A 7 -0.82 14.47 -1.15
C ASP A 7 -2.28 14.41 -1.61
N ILE A 8 -2.66 13.28 -2.22
CA ILE A 8 -4.01 13.04 -2.70
C ILE A 8 -4.77 12.29 -1.61
N GLN A 9 -5.88 12.89 -1.17
CA GLN A 9 -6.75 12.28 -0.18
C GLN A 9 -7.52 11.09 -0.78
N MET A 10 -7.53 9.99 -0.04
CA MET A 10 -8.30 8.79 -0.35
C MET A 10 -9.28 8.52 0.78
N ASP A 11 -10.48 8.03 0.45
CA ASP A 11 -11.41 7.52 1.45
C ASP A 11 -10.91 6.17 1.99
N ASN A 12 -10.17 6.23 3.10
CA ASN A 12 -9.59 5.06 3.73
C ASN A 12 -10.66 4.10 4.27
N ALA A 13 -11.81 4.60 4.73
CA ALA A 13 -12.86 3.75 5.28
C ALA A 13 -13.46 2.88 4.16
N HIS A 14 -13.81 3.51 3.04
CA HIS A 14 -14.32 2.78 1.88
C HIS A 14 -13.31 1.76 1.32
N PHE A 15 -12.02 2.13 1.29
CA PHE A 15 -10.96 1.20 0.88
C PHE A 15 -10.89 -0.02 1.80
N LEU A 16 -10.87 0.20 3.12
CA LEU A 16 -10.81 -0.88 4.11
C LEU A 16 -12.01 -1.83 3.99
N ASP A 17 -13.22 -1.29 3.84
CA ASP A 17 -14.43 -2.10 3.66
C ASP A 17 -14.35 -2.94 2.38
N THR A 18 -13.83 -2.36 1.30
CA THR A 18 -13.62 -3.06 0.02
C THR A 18 -12.62 -4.19 0.15
N VAL A 19 -11.50 -3.98 0.87
CA VAL A 19 -10.52 -5.04 1.13
C VAL A 19 -11.16 -6.18 1.93
N LYS A 20 -11.89 -5.85 3.00
CA LYS A 20 -12.53 -6.83 3.87
C LYS A 20 -13.64 -7.62 3.18
N PHE A 21 -14.34 -6.99 2.24
CA PHE A 21 -15.36 -7.65 1.43
C PHE A 21 -14.76 -8.68 0.46
N ASN A 22 -13.60 -8.39 -0.15
CA ASN A 22 -13.04 -9.21 -1.21
C ASN A 22 -12.05 -10.28 -0.72
N PHE A 23 -11.39 -10.05 0.42
CA PHE A 23 -10.32 -10.93 0.91
C PHE A 23 -10.63 -11.38 2.34
N PRO A 24 -10.73 -12.70 2.61
CA PRO A 24 -10.99 -13.16 3.97
C PRO A 24 -9.74 -12.96 4.84
N PRO A 25 -9.89 -12.83 6.17
CA PRO A 25 -8.80 -12.62 7.10
C PRO A 25 -7.69 -13.68 7.00
N GLY A 26 -6.46 -13.30 7.32
CA GLY A 26 -5.27 -14.16 7.25
C GLY A 26 -4.59 -14.22 5.88
N HIS A 27 -5.16 -13.62 4.84
CA HIS A 27 -4.47 -13.46 3.56
C HIS A 27 -3.26 -12.54 3.68
N THR A 28 -2.22 -12.85 2.91
CA THR A 28 -1.04 -12.00 2.72
C THR A 28 -1.30 -10.98 1.63
N LEU A 29 -1.29 -9.70 1.97
CA LEU A 29 -1.58 -8.59 1.06
C LEU A 29 -0.32 -7.74 0.88
N ALA A 30 0.12 -7.51 -0.37
CA ALA A 30 1.12 -6.48 -0.66
C ALA A 30 0.40 -5.15 -0.91
N LEU A 31 0.75 -4.11 -0.15
CA LEU A 31 0.21 -2.76 -0.35
C LEU A 31 1.29 -1.85 -0.93
N VAL A 32 1.02 -1.29 -2.11
CA VAL A 32 1.89 -0.37 -2.84
C VAL A 32 1.13 0.87 -3.30
N SER A 33 1.83 1.97 -3.49
CA SER A 33 1.25 3.22 -3.99
C SER A 33 2.28 4.04 -4.75
N THR A 34 1.87 5.16 -5.35
CA THR A 34 2.81 6.21 -5.76
C THR A 34 3.03 7.20 -4.61
N ILE A 35 4.01 8.09 -4.75
CA ILE A 35 4.38 9.08 -3.72
C ILE A 35 3.19 9.92 -3.24
N GLN A 36 2.22 10.19 -4.12
CA GLN A 36 1.07 11.05 -3.84
C GLN A 36 0.05 10.43 -2.88
N PHE A 37 0.11 9.12 -2.65
CA PHE A 37 -0.83 8.38 -1.80
C PHE A 37 -0.14 7.71 -0.60
N VAL A 38 1.14 8.00 -0.37
CA VAL A 38 1.94 7.28 0.63
C VAL A 38 1.35 7.43 2.05
N ALA A 39 0.77 8.59 2.38
CA ALA A 39 0.13 8.80 3.68
C ALA A 39 -1.10 7.90 3.86
N ALA A 40 -1.97 7.82 2.84
CA ALA A 40 -3.13 6.94 2.84
C ALA A 40 -2.72 5.47 2.94
N LEU A 41 -1.70 5.05 2.18
CA LEU A 41 -1.15 3.70 2.22
C LEU A 41 -0.67 3.29 3.62
N GLN A 42 0.04 4.17 4.32
CA GLN A 42 0.50 3.91 5.68
C GLN A 42 -0.68 3.76 6.66
N ALA A 43 -1.71 4.59 6.52
CA ALA A 43 -2.90 4.53 7.35
C ALA A 43 -3.67 3.21 7.16
N VAL A 44 -3.93 2.79 5.91
CA VAL A 44 -4.66 1.55 5.63
C VAL A 44 -3.82 0.31 5.96
N SER A 45 -2.50 0.35 5.76
CA SER A 45 -1.59 -0.73 6.17
C SER A 45 -1.67 -0.98 7.68
N ALA A 46 -1.61 0.08 8.49
CA ALA A 46 -1.72 -0.04 9.93
C ALA A 46 -3.09 -0.61 10.36
N ALA A 47 -4.17 -0.20 9.69
CA ALA A 47 -5.53 -0.66 9.99
C ALA A 47 -5.80 -2.11 9.57
N LEU A 48 -5.12 -2.64 8.55
CA LEU A 48 -5.30 -4.01 8.05
C LEU A 48 -4.44 -5.05 8.80
N ARG A 49 -3.30 -4.65 9.37
CA ARG A 49 -2.39 -5.56 10.11
C ARG A 49 -3.04 -6.45 11.19
N PRO A 50 -4.10 -6.05 11.91
CA PRO A 50 -4.75 -6.93 12.88
C PRO A 50 -5.45 -8.15 12.26
N GLU A 51 -5.87 -8.07 11.00
CA GLU A 51 -6.66 -9.10 10.33
C GLU A 51 -5.94 -9.76 9.14
N TYR A 52 -4.87 -9.14 8.64
CA TYR A 52 -4.14 -9.56 7.44
C TYR A 52 -2.63 -9.56 7.63
N GLU A 53 -1.94 -10.43 6.90
CA GLU A 53 -0.47 -10.39 6.79
C GLU A 53 -0.07 -9.33 5.77
N VAL A 54 0.13 -8.09 6.24
CA VAL A 54 0.38 -6.94 5.37
C VAL A 54 1.87 -6.76 5.07
N VAL A 55 2.23 -6.84 3.78
CA VAL A 55 3.56 -6.57 3.27
C VAL A 55 3.59 -5.19 2.61
N VAL A 56 4.43 -4.30 3.13
CA VAL A 56 4.72 -3.00 2.50
C VAL A 56 6.16 -3.04 2.01
N PRO A 57 6.42 -3.30 0.71
CA PRO A 57 7.77 -3.43 0.18
C PRO A 57 8.50 -2.08 0.22
N GLN A 58 9.83 -2.07 0.21
CA GLN A 58 10.60 -0.84 0.13
C GLN A 58 11.78 -1.00 -0.82
N CYS A 59 11.79 -0.20 -1.89
CA CYS A 59 12.93 -0.05 -2.79
C CYS A 59 13.58 1.31 -2.55
N ARG A 60 14.70 1.36 -1.82
CA ARG A 60 15.39 2.63 -1.55
C ARG A 60 15.89 3.26 -2.85
N PRO A 61 15.85 4.60 -3.00
CA PRO A 61 15.57 5.61 -1.97
C PRO A 61 14.08 5.95 -1.76
N LEU A 62 13.15 5.19 -2.36
CA LEU A 62 11.72 5.46 -2.27
C LEU A 62 11.17 5.20 -0.86
N SER A 63 10.02 5.81 -0.59
CA SER A 63 9.28 5.64 0.65
C SER A 63 8.73 4.19 0.75
N PRO A 64 8.48 3.65 1.95
CA PRO A 64 7.87 2.33 2.08
C PRO A 64 6.53 2.25 1.35
N GLY A 65 6.40 1.25 0.49
CA GLY A 65 5.25 0.99 -0.38
C GLY A 65 5.21 1.86 -1.63
N GLU A 66 6.09 2.84 -1.77
CA GLU A 66 6.19 3.64 -2.98
C GLU A 66 6.81 2.84 -4.11
N ILE A 67 6.11 2.79 -5.25
CA ILE A 67 6.58 2.17 -6.48
C ILE A 67 6.53 3.15 -7.66
N LEU A 68 7.46 2.96 -8.58
CA LEU A 68 7.49 3.58 -9.90
C LEU A 68 7.44 2.47 -10.95
N GLY A 69 7.16 2.81 -12.21
CA GLY A 69 7.09 1.82 -13.28
C GLY A 69 8.34 0.92 -13.36
N CYS A 70 9.53 1.50 -13.16
CA CYS A 70 10.81 0.80 -13.17
C CYS A 70 11.19 0.11 -11.84
N THR A 71 10.43 0.31 -10.76
CA THR A 71 10.69 -0.28 -9.42
C THR A 71 9.55 -1.17 -8.91
N SER A 72 8.68 -1.62 -9.82
CA SER A 72 7.45 -2.37 -9.52
C SER A 72 7.65 -3.85 -9.16
N ARG A 73 8.89 -4.35 -9.15
CA ARG A 73 9.17 -5.76 -8.89
C ARG A 73 8.96 -6.10 -7.41
N LEU A 74 8.10 -7.08 -7.15
CA LEU A 74 7.84 -7.66 -5.84
C LEU A 74 8.51 -9.04 -5.75
N ASP A 75 9.39 -9.23 -4.78
CA ASP A 75 10.14 -10.49 -4.60
C ASP A 75 9.48 -11.46 -3.59
N ARG A 76 8.29 -11.12 -3.05
CA ARG A 76 7.55 -11.96 -2.09
C ARG A 76 6.29 -12.56 -2.72
N ASN A 77 6.00 -13.80 -2.37
CA ASN A 77 4.73 -14.45 -2.70
C ASN A 77 3.62 -13.88 -1.80
N VAL A 78 2.60 -13.29 -2.41
CA VAL A 78 1.45 -12.68 -1.74
C VAL A 78 0.18 -13.14 -2.43
N ASN A 79 -0.94 -13.13 -1.71
CA ASN A 79 -2.22 -13.57 -2.27
C ASN A 79 -2.87 -12.49 -3.15
N ALA A 80 -2.60 -11.22 -2.86
CA ALA A 80 -3.03 -10.09 -3.67
C ALA A 80 -2.05 -8.91 -3.55
N ILE A 81 -2.03 -8.07 -4.59
CA ILE A 81 -1.31 -6.79 -4.64
C ILE A 81 -2.36 -5.70 -4.77
N MET A 82 -2.25 -4.66 -3.95
CA MET A 82 -3.19 -3.54 -3.88
C MET A 82 -2.44 -2.22 -3.92
#